data_AF-A0A6T8FF35-F1
#
_entry.id   AF-A0A6T8FF35-F1
#
_cell.length_a   1.000
_cell.length_b   1.000
_cell.length_c   1.000
_cell.angle_alpha   90.00
_cell.angle_beta   90.00
_cell.angle_gamma   90.00
#
_symmetry.space_group_name_H-M   'P 1'
#
loop_
_entity.id
_entity.type
_entity.pdbx_description
1 polymer ?
#
loop_
_entity_poly.entity_id
_entity_poly.type
_entity_poly.pdbx_seq_one_letter_code
_entity_poly.pdbx_strand_id
1 'polypeptide(L)'
;MSLKLIGDKIMSFSARIYQRALASELNAAGLRYEDCINDSEKTVEEALKYADPDTVTARNRRILRAIDLNFKRKNLQDYAPDMVLEPFKKDFYPTIEKISERDEEYALANVHNK
;
A
#
# COMPACT_ATOMS: atom_id res chain seq x y z
N MET A 1 4.17 29.93 12.76
CA MET A 1 3.68 28.61 13.25
C MET A 1 2.17 28.42 13.10
N SER A 2 1.32 29.45 13.26
CA SER A 2 -0.15 29.32 13.13
C SER A 2 -0.67 28.97 11.74
N LEU A 3 -0.08 29.53 10.67
CA LEU A 3 -0.50 29.24 9.29
C LEU A 3 -0.18 27.81 8.84
N LYS A 4 0.95 27.25 9.29
CA LYS A 4 1.29 25.83 9.06
C LYS A 4 0.29 24.91 9.76
N LEU A 5 -0.01 25.16 11.04
CA LEU A 5 -1.00 24.40 11.81
C LEU A 5 -2.40 24.42 11.19
N ILE A 6 -2.84 25.56 10.63
CA ILE A 6 -4.12 25.66 9.93
C ILE A 6 -4.08 24.87 8.60
N GLY A 7 -2.99 25.01 7.84
CA GLY A 7 -2.78 24.22 6.62
C GLY A 7 -2.75 22.71 6.88
N ASP A 8 -2.02 22.28 7.90
CA ASP A 8 -1.93 20.88 8.32
C ASP A 8 -3.30 20.34 8.74
N LYS A 9 -4.10 21.15 9.43
CA LYS A 9 -5.46 20.77 9.83
C LYS A 9 -6.39 20.58 8.62
N ILE A 10 -6.35 21.48 7.64
CA ILE A 10 -7.12 21.37 6.39
C ILE A 10 -6.67 20.13 5.61
N MET A 11 -5.36 19.93 5.45
CA MET A 11 -4.82 18.75 4.78
C MET A 11 -5.20 17.46 5.48
N SER A 12 -5.18 17.42 6.82
CA SER A 12 -5.60 16.25 7.59
C SER A 12 -7.08 15.90 7.39
N PHE A 13 -7.93 16.92 7.20
CA PHE A 13 -9.34 16.73 6.94
C PHE A 13 -9.57 16.15 5.54
N SER A 14 -8.94 16.76 4.53
CA SER A 14 -8.99 16.27 3.14
C SER A 14 -8.43 14.85 3.01
N ALA A 15 -7.32 14.55 3.70
CA ALA A 15 -6.72 13.22 3.71
C ALA A 15 -7.65 12.17 4.29
N ARG A 16 -8.41 12.47 5.35
CA ARG A 16 -9.39 11.53 5.92
C ARG A 16 -10.54 11.24 4.96
N ILE A 17 -11.02 12.25 4.23
CA ILE A 17 -12.06 12.05 3.21
C ILE A 17 -11.53 11.15 2.10
N TYR A 18 -10.33 11.45 1.59
CA TYR A 18 -9.68 10.64 0.58
C TYR A 18 -9.46 9.20 1.04
N GLN A 19 -8.94 9.02 2.26
CA GLN A 19 -8.69 7.70 2.84
C GLN A 19 -9.98 6.88 2.93
N ARG A 20 -11.12 7.49 3.29
CA ARG A 20 -12.42 6.80 3.33
C ARG A 20 -12.90 6.38 1.94
N ALA A 21 -12.79 7.26 0.94
CA ALA A 21 -13.14 6.94 -0.43
C ALA A 21 -12.25 5.79 -0.96
N LEU A 22 -10.94 5.90 -0.76
CA LEU A 22 -9.98 4.86 -1.13
C LEU A 22 -10.25 3.53 -0.42
N ALA A 23 -10.60 3.55 0.86
CA ALA A 23 -10.96 2.33 1.59
C ALA A 23 -12.19 1.64 0.97
N SER A 24 -13.19 2.43 0.54
CA SER A 24 -14.38 1.89 -0.12
C SER A 24 -14.02 1.18 -1.43
N GLU A 25 -13.19 1.82 -2.27
CA GLU A 25 -12.75 1.24 -3.55
C GLU A 25 -11.88 -0.02 -3.36
N LEU A 26 -10.93 0.04 -2.41
CA LEU A 26 -10.08 -1.10 -2.06
C LEU A 26 -10.91 -2.28 -1.55
N ASN A 27 -11.92 -2.00 -0.71
CA ASN A 27 -12.82 -3.03 -0.20
C ASN A 27 -13.66 -3.67 -1.32
N ALA A 28 -14.19 -2.86 -2.23
CA ALA A 28 -14.95 -3.35 -3.38
C ALA A 28 -14.12 -4.27 -4.29
N ALA A 29 -12.84 -3.94 -4.50
CA ALA A 29 -11.90 -4.79 -5.24
C ALA A 29 -11.33 -5.96 -4.42
N GLY A 30 -11.44 -5.91 -3.09
CA GLY A 30 -10.83 -6.89 -2.20
C GLY A 30 -9.30 -6.79 -2.10
N LEU A 31 -8.76 -5.59 -2.28
CA LEU A 31 -7.33 -5.28 -2.27
C LEU A 31 -6.90 -4.60 -0.96
N ARG A 32 -5.60 -4.68 -0.66
CA ARG A 32 -4.94 -3.80 0.30
C ARG A 32 -4.18 -2.71 -0.45
N TYR A 33 -3.93 -1.60 0.23
CA TYR A 33 -3.19 -0.47 -0.31
C TYR A 33 -1.78 -0.88 -0.79
N GLU A 34 -1.11 -1.74 -0.02
CA GLU A 34 0.20 -2.29 -0.38
C GLU A 34 0.19 -3.09 -1.70
N ASP A 35 -0.96 -3.69 -2.07
CA ASP A 35 -1.07 -4.48 -3.29
C ASP A 35 -1.01 -3.59 -4.55
N CYS A 36 -1.29 -2.29 -4.42
CA CYS A 36 -1.26 -1.31 -5.51
C CYS A 36 0.14 -0.73 -5.79
N ILE A 37 1.13 -1.08 -4.96
CA ILE A 37 2.51 -0.61 -5.12
C ILE A 37 3.15 -1.37 -6.29
N ASN A 38 3.94 -0.68 -7.11
CA ASN A 38 4.57 -1.26 -8.29
C ASN A 38 5.70 -2.22 -7.89
N ASP A 39 5.53 -3.50 -8.23
CA ASP A 39 6.52 -4.54 -7.92
C ASP A 39 7.83 -4.40 -8.73
N SER A 40 7.83 -3.58 -9.79
CA SER A 40 9.03 -3.29 -10.59
C SER A 40 9.99 -2.32 -9.89
N GLU A 41 9.58 -1.71 -8.78
CA GLU A 41 10.45 -0.86 -7.98
C GLU A 41 11.43 -1.73 -7.18
N LYS A 42 12.73 -1.41 -7.25
CA LYS A 42 13.79 -2.24 -6.63
C LYS A 42 13.59 -2.46 -5.14
N THR A 43 13.16 -1.42 -4.42
CA THR A 43 12.88 -1.44 -2.98
C THR A 43 11.75 -2.40 -2.64
N VAL A 44 10.71 -2.45 -3.48
CA VAL A 44 9.53 -3.32 -3.33
C VAL A 44 9.87 -4.76 -3.69
N GLU A 45 10.61 -4.97 -4.78
CA GLU A 45 11.09 -6.29 -5.18
C GLU A 45 11.98 -6.91 -4.08
N GLU A 46 12.87 -6.12 -3.49
CA GLU A 46 13.71 -6.54 -2.37
C GLU A 46 12.87 -6.80 -1.11
N ALA A 47 11.94 -5.91 -0.76
CA ALA A 47 11.06 -6.11 0.40
C ALA A 47 10.21 -7.40 0.27
N LEU A 48 9.72 -7.72 -0.93
CA LEU A 48 8.96 -8.93 -1.20
C LEU A 48 9.80 -10.21 -1.07
N LYS A 49 11.11 -10.15 -1.34
CA LYS A 49 12.02 -11.28 -1.12
C LYS A 49 12.22 -11.60 0.36
N TYR A 50 12.13 -10.60 1.23
CA TYR A 50 12.23 -10.76 2.69
C TYR A 50 10.88 -10.98 3.37
N ALA A 51 9.77 -10.76 2.67
CA ALA A 51 8.44 -10.96 3.20
C ALA A 51 8.18 -12.46 3.48
N ASP A 52 7.34 -12.72 4.48
CA ASP A 52 6.91 -14.06 4.80
C ASP A 52 6.18 -14.73 3.59
N PRO A 53 6.47 -16.01 3.28
CA PRO A 53 5.89 -16.68 2.11
C PRO A 53 4.34 -16.70 2.10
N ASP A 54 3.69 -16.79 3.26
CA ASP A 54 2.23 -16.78 3.34
C ASP A 54 1.67 -15.39 3.02
N THR A 55 2.40 -14.33 3.40
CA THR A 55 2.07 -12.94 3.06
C THR A 55 2.11 -12.72 1.54
N VAL A 56 3.18 -13.19 0.89
CA VAL A 56 3.33 -13.09 -0.58
C VAL A 56 2.25 -13.88 -1.29
N THR A 57 1.97 -15.10 -0.83
CA THR A 57 0.90 -15.94 -1.39
C THR A 57 -0.46 -15.29 -1.22
N ALA A 58 -0.77 -14.73 -0.05
CA ALA A 58 -2.01 -14.03 0.21
C ALA A 58 -2.16 -12.77 -0.66
N ARG A 59 -1.07 -12.01 -0.86
CA ARG A 59 -1.02 -10.87 -1.79
C ARG A 59 -1.37 -11.29 -3.22
N ASN A 60 -0.71 -12.31 -3.75
CA ASN A 60 -0.97 -12.81 -5.09
C ASN A 60 -2.43 -13.26 -5.27
N ARG A 61 -3.01 -13.93 -4.27
CA ARG A 61 -4.43 -14.31 -4.28
C ARG A 61 -5.36 -13.11 -4.34
N ARG A 62 -5.08 -12.04 -3.57
CA ARG A 62 -5.88 -10.80 -3.60
C ARG A 62 -5.81 -10.13 -4.97
N ILE A 63 -4.62 -10.01 -5.55
CA ILE A 63 -4.41 -9.39 -6.87
C ILE A 63 -5.15 -10.17 -7.96
N LEU A 64 -4.98 -11.49 -8.02
CA LEU A 64 -5.67 -12.34 -8.99
C LEU A 64 -7.19 -12.26 -8.86
N ARG A 65 -7.69 -12.25 -7.61
CA ARG A 65 -9.12 -12.06 -7.34
C ARG A 65 -9.62 -10.70 -7.81
N ALA A 66 -8.88 -9.62 -7.56
CA ALA A 66 -9.26 -8.29 -8.00
C ALA A 66 -9.30 -8.17 -9.53
N ILE A 67 -8.34 -8.79 -10.22
CA ILE A 67 -8.33 -8.88 -11.69
C ILE A 67 -9.58 -9.60 -12.19
N ASP A 68 -9.93 -10.75 -11.60
CA ASP A 68 -11.13 -11.52 -11.94
C ASP A 68 -12.44 -10.74 -11.69
N LEU A 69 -12.55 -10.10 -10.53
CA LEU A 69 -13.69 -9.24 -10.18
C LEU A 69 -13.84 -8.06 -11.15
N ASN A 70 -12.74 -7.39 -11.49
CA ASN A 70 -12.74 -6.30 -12.45
C ASN A 70 -13.17 -6.77 -13.84
N PHE A 71 -12.66 -7.91 -14.30
CA PHE A 71 -13.07 -8.52 -15.57
C PHE A 71 -14.58 -8.83 -15.58
N LYS A 72 -15.11 -9.35 -14.46
CA LYS A 72 -16.53 -9.68 -14.29
C LYS A 72 -17.43 -8.47 -14.03
N ARG A 73 -16.88 -7.27 -13.81
CA ARG A 73 -17.62 -6.08 -13.36
C ARG A 73 -18.46 -6.36 -12.11
N LYS A 74 -17.85 -7.06 -11.14
CA LYS A 74 -18.47 -7.40 -9.85
C LYS A 74 -17.61 -6.91 -8.70
N ASN A 75 -18.24 -6.66 -7.57
CA ASN A 75 -17.56 -6.31 -6.33
C ASN A 75 -17.32 -7.57 -5.48
N LEU A 76 -16.33 -7.53 -4.60
CA LEU A 76 -16.06 -8.64 -3.69
C LEU A 76 -17.29 -8.96 -2.80
N GLN A 77 -17.99 -7.92 -2.37
CA GLN A 77 -19.15 -8.00 -1.48
C GLN A 77 -20.36 -8.66 -2.15
N ASP A 78 -20.39 -8.74 -3.48
CA ASP A 78 -21.41 -9.52 -4.20
C ASP A 78 -21.27 -11.02 -3.92
N TYR A 79 -20.07 -11.48 -3.55
CA TYR A 79 -19.75 -12.88 -3.27
C TYR A 79 -19.47 -13.15 -1.78
N ALA A 80 -18.97 -12.14 -1.06
CA ALA A 80 -18.58 -12.24 0.34
C ALA A 80 -19.04 -10.98 1.11
N PRO A 81 -20.34 -10.83 1.38
CA PRO A 81 -20.92 -9.62 1.98
C PRO A 81 -20.40 -9.36 3.40
N ASP A 82 -20.18 -10.41 4.20
CA ASP A 82 -19.77 -10.31 5.60
C ASP A 82 -18.24 -10.35 5.81
N MET A 83 -17.45 -10.25 4.74
CA MET A 83 -15.99 -10.31 4.84
C MET A 83 -15.44 -9.03 5.48
N VAL A 84 -14.75 -9.20 6.62
CA VAL A 84 -14.01 -8.10 7.26
C VAL A 84 -12.70 -7.89 6.50
N LEU A 85 -12.51 -6.67 6.01
CA LEU A 85 -11.34 -6.27 5.22
C LEU A 85 -10.51 -5.23 5.96
N GLU A 86 -9.19 -5.33 5.79
CA GLU A 86 -8.21 -4.41 6.39
C GLU A 86 -7.40 -3.74 5.27
N PRO A 87 -7.98 -2.74 4.55
CA PRO A 87 -7.36 -2.18 3.34
C PRO A 87 -6.03 -1.46 3.61
N PHE A 88 -5.79 -1.02 4.85
CA PHE A 88 -4.55 -0.33 5.24
C PHE A 88 -3.65 -1.16 6.16
N LYS A 89 -3.86 -2.48 6.24
CA LYS A 89 -2.91 -3.35 6.94
C LYS A 89 -1.56 -3.28 6.23
N LYS A 90 -0.50 -3.05 7.01
CA LYS A 90 0.88 -2.99 6.52
C LYS A 90 1.61 -4.28 6.85
N ASP A 91 1.79 -5.18 5.89
CA ASP A 91 2.52 -6.43 6.10
C ASP A 91 4.01 -6.29 5.74
N PHE A 92 4.34 -5.60 4.64
CA PHE A 92 5.72 -5.48 4.16
C PHE A 92 6.17 -4.03 3.89
N TYR A 93 5.27 -3.05 3.96
CA TYR A 93 5.61 -1.63 3.86
C TYR A 93 6.69 -1.18 4.87
N PRO A 94 6.71 -1.66 6.13
CA PRO A 94 7.79 -1.30 7.06
C PRO A 94 9.17 -1.78 6.58
N THR A 95 9.22 -2.85 5.79
CA THR A 95 10.47 -3.33 5.18
C THR A 95 10.88 -2.44 4.02
N ILE A 96 9.93 -1.93 3.23
CA ILE A 96 10.20 -0.93 2.18
C ILE A 96 10.81 0.33 2.79
N GLU A 97 10.22 0.86 3.87
CA GLU A 97 10.72 2.06 4.57
C GLU A 97 12.18 1.86 5.02
N LYS A 98 12.50 0.71 5.64
CA LYS A 98 13.88 0.39 6.07
C LYS A 98 14.88 0.29 4.91
N ILE A 99 14.47 -0.29 3.79
CA ILE A 99 15.32 -0.40 2.60
C ILE A 99 15.56 0.98 1.98
N SER A 100 14.54 1.83 1.93
CA SER A 100 14.65 3.21 1.46
C SER A 100 15.61 4.03 2.32
N GLU A 101 15.47 3.96 3.65
CA GLU A 101 16.36 4.66 4.60
C GLU A 101 17.82 4.22 4.41
N ARG A 102 18.07 2.90 4.29
CA ARG A 102 19.39 2.34 4.00
C ARG A 102 19.97 2.90 2.70
N ASP A 103 19.18 2.93 1.62
CA ASP A 103 19.63 3.40 0.31
C ASP A 103 19.93 4.91 0.31
N GLU A 104 19.15 5.69 1.06
CA GLU A 104 19.42 7.11 1.32
C GLU A 104 20.73 7.31 2.09
N GLU A 105 20.98 6.53 3.15
CA GLU A 105 22.23 6.55 3.90
C GLU A 105 23.44 6.23 3.00
N TYR A 106 23.35 5.18 2.18
CA TYR A 106 24.39 4.84 1.22
C TYR A 106 24.61 5.94 0.17
N ALA A 107 23.55 6.58 -0.29
CA ALA A 107 23.65 7.69 -1.22
C ALA A 107 24.38 8.87 -0.58
N LEU A 108 24.02 9.24 0.66
CA LEU A 108 24.64 10.32 1.43
C LEU A 108 26.12 10.06 1.74
N ALA A 109 26.46 8.83 2.14
CA ALA A 109 27.83 8.45 2.42
C ALA A 109 28.74 8.51 1.19
N ASN A 110 28.19 8.22 0.00
CA ASN A 110 28.92 8.22 -1.27
C ASN A 110 28.84 9.54 -2.05
N VAL A 111 28.25 10.60 -1.48
CA VAL A 111 28.16 11.92 -2.15
C VAL A 111 29.53 12.46 -2.55
N HIS A 112 30.57 12.14 -1.78
CA HIS A 112 31.95 12.61 -2.01
C HIS A 112 32.77 11.72 -2.97
N ASN A 113 32.26 10.55 -3.37
CA ASN A 113 32.95 9.61 -4.27
C ASN A 113 32.52 9.77 -5.74
N LYS A 114 32.00 10.94 -6.13
CA LYS A 114 31.65 11.29 -7.51
C LYS A 114 32.67 12.24 -8.14
#